data_AF-X0WKG9-F1
#
_entry.id   AF-X0WKG9-F1
#
_cell.length_a   1.000
_cell.length_b   1.000
_cell.length_c   1.000
_cell.angle_alpha   90.00
_cell.angle_beta   90.00
_cell.angle_gamma   90.00
#
_symmetry.space_group_name_H-M   'P 1'
#
loop_
_entity.id
_entity.type
_entity.pdbx_description
1 polymer ?
#
loop_
_entity_poly.entity_id
_entity_poly.type
_entity_poly.pdbx_seq_one_letter_code
_entity_poly.pdbx_strand_id
1 'polypeptide(L)'
;EKALGVGANLGPLHGIPIPIKDLYLTKGIRTTFGSLVYKDLVPDTDETMVQRLKAAGAIVVGKTNTPEFGLAVLTENKFGDACRNPWNTEMNTGGSSGGAAASVAAGITSLAQSSDGGGSTRIPACFCGVLGLKGTYGRVPKRIEPWGVSQFSCLDTTARTVRDAALMINVMAGPDRLDYTCIKTAPPDFLKALDGRLNKLRIAFSPDLRYDVKVDPEVKSTFEAAVRVFEELGHEVEEAAPAIDAPFAIWDVV
;
A
#
# COMPACT_ATOMS: atom_id res chain seq x y z
N GLU A 1 -23.50 -2.48 -14.74
CA GLU A 1 -24.79 -2.77 -15.43
C GLU A 1 -24.97 -2.05 -16.76
N LYS A 2 -25.05 -0.71 -16.81
CA LYS A 2 -25.21 0.03 -18.09
C LYS A 2 -24.14 -0.30 -19.13
N ALA A 3 -22.86 -0.38 -18.72
CA ALA A 3 -21.75 -0.73 -19.61
C ALA A 3 -21.86 -2.15 -20.20
N LEU A 4 -22.39 -3.11 -19.41
CA LEU A 4 -22.66 -4.48 -19.86
C LEU A 4 -23.79 -4.50 -20.89
N GLY A 5 -24.86 -3.74 -20.66
CA GLY A 5 -26.03 -3.69 -21.55
C GLY A 5 -25.76 -3.12 -22.95
N VAL A 6 -24.65 -2.41 -23.14
CA VAL A 6 -24.24 -1.85 -24.45
C VAL A 6 -23.01 -2.55 -25.05
N GLY A 7 -22.55 -3.65 -24.45
CA GLY A 7 -21.39 -4.40 -24.95
C GLY A 7 -20.06 -3.62 -24.88
N ALA A 8 -19.92 -2.71 -23.90
CA ALA A 8 -18.69 -1.94 -23.75
C ALA A 8 -17.49 -2.85 -23.39
N ASN A 9 -16.30 -2.50 -23.89
CA ASN A 9 -15.06 -3.15 -23.45
C ASN A 9 -14.78 -2.78 -21.99
N LEU A 10 -14.88 -3.76 -21.09
CA LEU A 10 -14.75 -3.54 -19.66
C LEU A 10 -13.27 -3.59 -19.25
N GLY A 11 -12.83 -2.60 -18.47
CA GLY A 11 -11.51 -2.62 -17.87
C GLY A 11 -11.37 -3.71 -16.79
N PRO A 12 -10.14 -4.05 -16.40
CA PRO A 12 -9.85 -5.18 -15.51
C PRO A 12 -10.33 -4.97 -14.07
N LEU A 13 -10.76 -3.76 -13.70
CA LEU A 13 -11.33 -3.42 -12.40
C LEU A 13 -12.82 -3.03 -12.51
N HIS A 14 -13.50 -3.39 -13.60
CA HIS A 14 -14.88 -2.99 -13.81
C HIS A 14 -15.78 -3.37 -12.63
N GLY A 15 -16.41 -2.37 -12.04
CA GLY A 15 -17.37 -2.56 -10.94
C GLY A 15 -16.73 -2.80 -9.57
N ILE A 16 -15.40 -2.84 -9.47
CA ILE A 16 -14.71 -3.09 -8.20
C ILE A 16 -14.67 -1.80 -7.35
N PRO A 17 -15.23 -1.81 -6.12
CA PRO A 17 -15.13 -0.69 -5.19
C PRO A 17 -13.71 -0.52 -4.68
N ILE A 18 -13.14 0.67 -4.84
CA ILE A 18 -11.79 1.00 -4.34
C ILE A 18 -11.84 2.34 -3.60
N PRO A 19 -11.50 2.38 -2.30
CA PRO A 19 -11.31 3.62 -1.58
C PRO A 19 -9.86 4.10 -1.76
N ILE A 20 -9.68 5.42 -1.71
CA ILE A 20 -8.38 6.08 -1.90
C ILE A 20 -7.89 6.64 -0.58
N LYS A 21 -6.63 6.40 -0.21
CA LYS A 21 -6.06 7.00 1.01
C LYS A 21 -6.21 8.51 0.97
N ASP A 22 -6.61 9.12 2.08
CA ASP A 22 -6.95 10.55 2.12
C ASP A 22 -5.75 11.51 1.98
N LEU A 23 -4.64 11.05 1.41
CA LEU A 23 -3.48 11.85 1.03
C LEU A 23 -3.41 12.11 -0.48
N TYR A 24 -4.36 11.58 -1.26
CA TYR A 24 -4.31 11.64 -2.73
C TYR A 24 -5.54 12.34 -3.29
N LEU A 25 -5.27 13.29 -4.20
CA LEU A 25 -6.30 14.08 -4.86
C LEU A 25 -7.21 13.17 -5.67
N THR A 26 -8.50 13.35 -5.46
CA THR A 26 -9.55 12.61 -6.15
C THR A 26 -10.60 13.62 -6.58
N LYS A 27 -10.74 13.82 -7.89
CA LYS A 27 -11.64 14.82 -8.49
C LYS A 27 -13.05 14.67 -7.93
N GLY A 28 -13.58 15.76 -7.38
CA GLY A 28 -14.93 15.83 -6.84
C GLY A 28 -15.12 15.11 -5.50
N ILE A 29 -14.07 14.53 -4.90
CA ILE A 29 -14.14 13.89 -3.58
C ILE A 29 -13.22 14.64 -2.63
N ARG A 30 -13.82 15.12 -1.52
CA ARG A 30 -13.12 15.83 -0.45
C ARG A 30 -11.83 15.12 -0.04
N THR A 31 -10.71 15.83 0.00
CA THR A 31 -9.39 15.29 0.31
C THR A 31 -8.72 16.13 1.39
N THR A 32 -8.57 15.59 2.59
CA THR A 32 -8.20 16.41 3.77
C THR A 32 -6.76 16.25 4.21
N PHE A 33 -6.02 15.30 3.64
CA PHE A 33 -4.69 14.92 4.13
C PHE A 33 -4.68 14.52 5.62
N GLY A 34 -5.81 14.11 6.18
CA GLY A 34 -5.97 13.91 7.63
C GLY A 34 -5.80 15.19 8.46
N SER A 35 -5.80 16.38 7.83
CA SER A 35 -5.56 17.68 8.47
C SER A 35 -6.77 18.60 8.37
N LEU A 36 -7.09 19.31 9.46
CA LEU A 36 -8.14 20.32 9.47
C LEU A 36 -7.84 21.50 8.53
N VAL A 37 -6.57 21.71 8.15
CA VAL A 37 -6.16 22.75 7.19
C VAL A 37 -6.84 22.55 5.83
N TYR A 38 -7.06 21.30 5.43
CA TYR A 38 -7.67 20.93 4.15
C TYR A 38 -9.10 20.39 4.31
N LYS A 39 -9.78 20.73 5.41
CA LYS A 39 -11.12 20.20 5.74
C LYS A 39 -12.17 20.38 4.66
N ASP A 40 -12.04 21.43 3.85
CA ASP A 40 -12.99 21.82 2.79
C ASP A 40 -12.41 21.63 1.38
N LEU A 41 -11.21 21.05 1.24
CA LEU A 41 -10.58 20.86 -0.06
C LEU A 41 -11.32 19.78 -0.86
N VAL A 42 -11.91 20.19 -1.98
CA VAL A 42 -12.47 19.30 -3.01
C VAL A 42 -11.67 19.49 -4.30
N PRO A 43 -10.78 18.54 -4.65
CA PRO A 43 -9.94 18.66 -5.84
C PRO A 43 -10.76 18.67 -7.14
N ASP A 44 -10.29 19.43 -8.12
CA ASP A 44 -10.81 19.46 -9.49
C ASP A 44 -10.13 18.43 -10.43
N THR A 45 -9.10 17.77 -9.91
CA THR A 45 -8.21 16.84 -10.61
C THR A 45 -8.01 15.56 -9.80
N ASP A 46 -7.78 14.47 -10.54
CA ASP A 46 -7.40 13.17 -9.99
C ASP A 46 -5.87 13.04 -10.03
N GLU A 47 -5.28 12.40 -9.02
CA GLU A 47 -3.93 11.84 -9.15
C GLU A 47 -3.88 10.83 -10.30
N THR A 48 -2.71 10.68 -10.94
CA THR A 48 -2.55 9.78 -12.10
C THR A 48 -3.00 8.36 -11.81
N MET A 49 -2.66 7.82 -10.63
CA MET A 49 -3.11 6.48 -10.25
C MET A 49 -4.63 6.38 -10.12
N VAL A 50 -5.31 7.43 -9.66
CA VAL A 50 -6.78 7.48 -9.58
C VAL A 50 -7.39 7.51 -10.97
N GLN A 51 -6.81 8.29 -11.90
CA GLN A 51 -7.23 8.30 -13.30
C GLN A 51 -7.12 6.91 -13.92
N ARG A 52 -6.00 6.20 -13.69
CA ARG A 52 -5.78 4.84 -14.18
C ARG A 52 -6.79 3.84 -13.60
N LEU A 53 -7.05 3.90 -12.30
CA LEU A 53 -8.05 3.04 -11.64
C LEU A 53 -9.46 3.26 -12.24
N LYS A 54 -9.88 4.53 -12.38
CA LYS A 54 -11.18 4.88 -12.99
C LYS A 54 -11.25 4.43 -14.46
N ALA A 55 -10.20 4.62 -15.24
CA ALA A 55 -10.11 4.18 -16.63
C ALA A 55 -10.17 2.64 -16.75
N ALA A 56 -9.65 1.91 -15.77
CA ALA A 56 -9.79 0.46 -15.66
C ALA A 56 -11.18 0.00 -15.18
N GLY A 57 -12.12 0.92 -14.97
CA GLY A 57 -13.50 0.63 -14.60
C GLY A 57 -13.77 0.52 -13.10
N ALA A 58 -12.78 0.85 -12.25
CA ALA A 58 -12.94 0.84 -10.80
C ALA A 58 -13.98 1.89 -10.36
N ILE A 59 -14.73 1.57 -9.32
CA ILE A 59 -15.66 2.50 -8.67
C ILE A 59 -14.95 3.10 -7.46
N VAL A 60 -14.57 4.36 -7.54
CA VAL A 60 -13.96 5.07 -6.39
C VAL A 60 -15.05 5.42 -5.39
N VAL A 61 -15.10 4.71 -4.26
CA VAL A 61 -16.20 4.79 -3.28
C VAL A 61 -16.01 5.83 -2.18
N GLY A 62 -14.81 6.40 -2.05
CA GLY A 62 -14.53 7.41 -1.03
C GLY A 62 -13.07 7.44 -0.61
N LYS A 63 -12.82 8.01 0.56
CA LYS A 63 -11.49 8.17 1.14
C LYS A 63 -11.31 7.27 2.37
N THR A 64 -10.11 6.72 2.57
CA THR A 64 -9.77 5.99 3.80
C THR A 64 -9.06 6.88 4.81
N ASN A 65 -9.30 6.60 6.09
CA ASN A 65 -8.70 7.34 7.20
C ASN A 65 -7.17 7.23 7.19
N THR A 66 -6.50 8.32 7.58
CA THR A 66 -5.04 8.49 7.64
C THR A 66 -4.72 9.46 8.78
N PRO A 67 -3.57 9.35 9.44
CA PRO A 67 -3.08 10.46 10.26
C PRO A 67 -2.77 11.68 9.40
N GLU A 68 -2.70 12.82 10.07
CA GLU A 68 -2.33 14.10 9.49
C GLU A 68 -1.02 13.97 8.66
N PHE A 69 -1.13 14.29 7.38
CA PHE A 69 -0.10 14.18 6.33
C PHE A 69 0.53 12.80 6.15
N GLY A 70 -0.04 11.77 6.76
CA GLY A 70 0.52 10.43 6.75
C GLY A 70 1.77 10.26 7.62
N LEU A 71 2.01 11.20 8.54
CA LEU A 71 3.25 11.34 9.34
C LEU A 71 3.16 10.68 10.72
N ALA A 72 2.36 9.63 10.88
CA ALA A 72 2.31 8.83 12.09
C ALA A 72 2.08 7.35 11.79
N VAL A 73 2.53 6.51 12.71
CA VAL A 73 2.31 5.05 12.67
C VAL A 73 0.99 4.63 13.35
N LEU A 74 0.18 5.61 13.75
CA LEU A 74 -1.17 5.45 14.28
C LEU A 74 -2.14 6.17 13.35
N THR A 75 -3.29 5.57 13.06
CA THR A 75 -4.29 6.16 12.16
C THR A 75 -5.32 6.97 12.95
N GLU A 76 -4.88 8.16 13.38
CA GLU A 76 -5.65 9.10 14.20
C GLU A 76 -5.59 10.51 13.60
N ASN A 77 -6.71 11.23 13.59
CA ASN A 77 -6.78 12.63 13.20
C ASN A 77 -7.96 13.32 13.90
N LYS A 78 -8.17 14.61 13.59
CA LYS A 78 -9.20 15.45 14.23
C LYS A 78 -10.57 15.42 13.53
N PHE A 79 -10.78 14.60 12.49
CA PHE A 79 -12.07 14.53 11.79
C PHE A 79 -13.06 13.54 12.39
N GLY A 80 -12.58 12.59 13.18
CA GLY A 80 -13.41 11.57 13.81
C GLY A 80 -12.58 10.68 14.71
N ASP A 81 -13.14 9.52 15.06
CA ASP A 81 -12.48 8.58 15.95
C ASP A 81 -11.23 7.95 15.32
N ALA A 82 -10.32 7.51 16.19
CA ALA A 82 -9.19 6.68 15.82
C ALA A 82 -9.64 5.45 15.01
N CYS A 83 -8.89 5.10 13.96
CA CYS A 83 -9.21 3.93 13.15
C CYS A 83 -8.94 2.64 13.95
N ARG A 84 -10.02 1.93 14.29
CA ARG A 84 -10.00 0.72 15.12
C ARG A 84 -9.73 -0.54 14.30
N ASN A 85 -9.01 -1.48 14.91
CA ASN A 85 -8.63 -2.73 14.26
C ASN A 85 -9.82 -3.69 14.15
N PRO A 86 -10.14 -4.23 12.95
CA PRO A 86 -11.24 -5.18 12.80
C PRO A 86 -11.08 -6.49 13.59
N TRP A 87 -9.86 -6.87 13.97
CA TRP A 87 -9.62 -8.05 14.82
C TRP A 87 -9.91 -7.79 16.31
N ASN A 88 -9.69 -6.56 16.77
CA ASN A 88 -10.03 -6.10 18.11
C ASN A 88 -10.22 -4.57 18.09
N THR A 89 -11.45 -4.10 18.30
CA THR A 89 -11.78 -2.68 18.21
C THR A 89 -11.19 -1.82 19.32
N GLU A 90 -10.63 -2.42 20.38
CA GLU A 90 -9.85 -1.70 21.40
C GLU A 90 -8.43 -1.37 20.93
N MET A 91 -7.96 -2.03 19.86
CA MET A 91 -6.61 -1.90 19.32
C MET A 91 -6.53 -0.97 18.11
N ASN A 92 -5.33 -0.47 17.83
CA ASN A 92 -5.07 0.38 16.67
C ASN A 92 -4.83 -0.45 15.39
N THR A 93 -5.02 0.19 14.24
CA THR A 93 -4.81 -0.39 12.91
C THR A 93 -3.38 -0.27 12.40
N GLY A 94 -2.46 0.30 13.18
CA GLY A 94 -1.20 0.83 12.68
C GLY A 94 -1.43 2.06 11.78
N GLY A 95 -0.42 2.42 10.99
CA GLY A 95 -0.50 3.61 10.15
C GLY A 95 0.71 3.78 9.24
N SER A 96 0.67 4.69 8.28
CA SER A 96 -0.40 5.69 8.07
C SER A 96 -1.58 5.26 7.19
N SER A 97 -1.55 4.07 6.57
CA SER A 97 -2.67 3.56 5.74
C SER A 97 -3.66 2.67 6.52
N GLY A 98 -3.87 2.93 7.81
CA GLY A 98 -4.73 2.07 8.66
C GLY A 98 -6.17 1.98 8.18
N GLY A 99 -6.73 3.06 7.65
CA GLY A 99 -8.08 3.03 7.07
C GLY A 99 -8.19 2.11 5.84
N ALA A 100 -7.13 2.02 5.02
CA ALA A 100 -7.10 1.10 3.88
C ALA A 100 -7.05 -0.35 4.35
N ALA A 101 -6.17 -0.66 5.30
CA ALA A 101 -6.05 -2.01 5.86
C ALA A 101 -7.32 -2.46 6.59
N ALA A 102 -7.90 -1.58 7.42
CA ALA A 102 -9.15 -1.86 8.12
C ALA A 102 -10.32 -2.07 7.15
N SER A 103 -10.44 -1.25 6.10
CA SER A 103 -11.48 -1.42 5.07
C SER A 103 -11.43 -2.80 4.41
N VAL A 104 -10.21 -3.26 4.09
CA VAL A 104 -10.01 -4.57 3.45
C VAL A 104 -10.24 -5.73 4.43
N ALA A 105 -9.72 -5.60 5.65
CA ALA A 105 -9.84 -6.61 6.70
C ALA A 105 -11.29 -6.79 7.18
N ALA A 106 -12.04 -5.70 7.33
CA ALA A 106 -13.45 -5.71 7.72
C ALA A 106 -14.40 -6.10 6.57
N GLY A 107 -13.88 -6.36 5.36
CA GLY A 107 -14.70 -6.73 4.21
C GLY A 107 -15.52 -5.59 3.61
N ILE A 108 -15.24 -4.33 3.96
CA ILE A 108 -15.89 -3.14 3.39
C ILE A 108 -15.52 -3.02 1.91
N THR A 109 -14.24 -3.25 1.57
CA THR A 109 -13.75 -3.33 0.19
C THR A 109 -12.83 -4.54 0.00
N SER A 110 -12.61 -4.97 -1.25
CA SER A 110 -11.65 -6.05 -1.57
C SER A 110 -10.23 -5.56 -1.83
N LEU A 111 -10.16 -4.31 -2.30
CA LEU A 111 -8.96 -3.61 -2.67
C LEU A 111 -9.00 -2.22 -2.05
N ALA A 112 -7.85 -1.71 -1.64
CA ALA A 112 -7.69 -0.34 -1.22
C ALA A 112 -6.35 0.23 -1.67
N GLN A 113 -6.36 1.50 -2.05
CA GLN A 113 -5.13 2.21 -2.33
C GLN A 113 -4.47 2.62 -1.00
N SER A 114 -3.16 2.46 -0.92
CA SER A 114 -2.33 2.79 0.25
C SER A 114 -1.04 3.48 -0.17
N SER A 115 -0.25 3.93 0.81
CA SER A 115 1.10 4.44 0.54
C SER A 115 2.06 4.23 1.69
N ASP A 116 3.34 4.07 1.37
CA ASP A 116 4.40 3.65 2.29
C ASP A 116 5.69 4.45 2.05
N GLY A 117 6.08 5.27 3.02
CA GLY A 117 7.42 5.87 3.09
C GLY A 117 8.33 5.12 4.05
N GLY A 118 7.87 4.90 5.28
CA GLY A 118 8.61 4.21 6.35
C GLY A 118 7.94 2.94 6.88
N GLY A 119 6.96 2.39 6.17
CA GLY A 119 6.16 1.24 6.61
C GLY A 119 4.65 1.47 6.50
N SER A 120 4.20 2.62 6.01
CA SER A 120 2.80 3.04 6.10
C SER A 120 1.79 2.18 5.33
N THR A 121 2.20 1.27 4.46
CA THR A 121 1.33 0.21 3.89
C THR A 121 1.53 -1.10 4.66
N ARG A 122 2.78 -1.48 4.92
CA ARG A 122 3.13 -2.78 5.50
C ARG A 122 2.78 -2.92 6.98
N ILE A 123 2.99 -1.87 7.78
CA ILE A 123 2.63 -1.81 9.21
C ILE A 123 1.13 -2.06 9.40
N PRO A 124 0.22 -1.26 8.79
CA PRO A 124 -1.20 -1.48 9.00
C PRO A 124 -1.71 -2.79 8.39
N ALA A 125 -1.10 -3.25 7.29
CA ALA A 125 -1.42 -4.56 6.72
C ALA A 125 -1.07 -5.71 7.69
N CYS A 126 0.10 -5.64 8.34
CA CYS A 126 0.49 -6.57 9.39
C CYS A 126 -0.51 -6.56 10.56
N PHE A 127 -0.86 -5.36 11.06
CA PHE A 127 -1.76 -5.24 12.22
C PHE A 127 -3.19 -5.70 11.92
N CYS A 128 -3.67 -5.46 10.69
CA CYS A 128 -5.01 -5.84 10.29
C CYS A 128 -5.09 -7.23 9.62
N GLY A 129 -3.99 -7.98 9.54
CA GLY A 129 -3.97 -9.32 8.95
C GLY A 129 -4.33 -9.37 7.46
N VAL A 130 -3.87 -8.39 6.67
CA VAL A 130 -4.09 -8.31 5.22
C VAL A 130 -2.77 -8.15 4.46
N LEU A 131 -2.81 -8.23 3.13
CA LEU A 131 -1.62 -8.01 2.30
C LEU A 131 -1.43 -6.52 2.04
N GLY A 132 -0.23 -6.01 2.32
CA GLY A 132 0.21 -4.67 1.96
C GLY A 132 1.45 -4.72 1.07
N LEU A 133 1.31 -4.37 -0.20
CA LEU A 133 2.40 -4.44 -1.18
C LEU A 133 3.01 -3.06 -1.41
N LYS A 134 4.20 -2.83 -0.85
CA LYS A 134 5.02 -1.66 -1.21
C LYS A 134 5.73 -1.90 -2.54
N GLY A 135 5.42 -1.11 -3.55
CA GLY A 135 6.07 -1.19 -4.85
C GLY A 135 7.54 -0.74 -4.83
N THR A 136 8.24 -0.97 -5.94
CA THR A 136 9.51 -0.28 -6.21
C THR A 136 9.27 1.23 -6.26
N TYR A 137 10.17 2.03 -5.70
CA TYR A 137 10.09 3.48 -5.81
C TYR A 137 10.01 3.93 -7.27
N GLY A 138 9.10 4.85 -7.57
CA GLY A 138 8.82 5.32 -8.94
C GLY A 138 8.03 4.33 -9.82
N ARG A 139 7.59 3.17 -9.30
CA ARG A 139 6.79 2.21 -10.08
C ARG A 139 5.39 2.72 -10.40
N VAL A 140 4.74 3.30 -9.40
CA VAL A 140 3.45 3.99 -9.53
C VAL A 140 3.76 5.49 -9.43
N PRO A 141 3.35 6.29 -10.42
CA PRO A 141 3.67 7.70 -10.44
C PRO A 141 2.90 8.43 -9.35
N LYS A 142 3.51 9.48 -8.80
CA LYS A 142 2.91 10.32 -7.77
C LYS A 142 3.26 11.78 -8.00
N ARG A 143 2.40 12.67 -7.52
CA ARG A 143 2.80 14.05 -7.28
C ARG A 143 3.82 14.08 -6.14
N ILE A 144 4.94 14.77 -6.37
CA ILE A 144 5.91 15.03 -5.30
C ILE A 144 5.42 16.22 -4.49
N GLU A 145 5.07 15.96 -3.23
CA GLU A 145 4.74 17.01 -2.27
C GLU A 145 6.03 17.60 -1.67
N PRO A 146 6.03 18.87 -1.24
CA PRO A 146 7.24 19.55 -0.73
C PRO A 146 7.73 19.03 0.64
N TRP A 147 7.11 17.98 1.18
CA TRP A 147 7.49 17.35 2.45
C TRP A 147 8.59 16.31 2.23
N GLY A 148 9.63 16.29 3.07
CA GLY A 148 10.80 15.42 2.91
C GLY A 148 10.47 13.92 2.79
N VAL A 149 9.45 13.43 3.50
CA VAL A 149 9.00 12.02 3.41
C VAL A 149 8.46 11.64 2.02
N SER A 150 8.05 12.61 1.20
CA SER A 150 7.59 12.37 -0.16
C SER A 150 8.70 11.81 -1.04
N GLN A 151 9.99 11.96 -0.67
CA GLN A 151 11.11 11.38 -1.42
C GLN A 151 11.26 9.87 -1.21
N PHE A 152 10.60 9.30 -0.19
CA PHE A 152 10.69 7.86 0.12
C PHE A 152 9.37 7.13 -0.12
N SER A 153 8.27 7.86 -0.29
CA SER A 153 6.94 7.27 -0.42
C SER A 153 6.74 6.47 -1.70
N CYS A 154 6.02 5.36 -1.61
CA CYS A 154 5.49 4.61 -2.75
C CYS A 154 3.97 4.66 -2.71
N LEU A 155 3.32 4.67 -3.88
CA LEU A 155 1.89 4.43 -3.97
C LEU A 155 1.67 2.94 -4.19
N ASP A 156 0.81 2.39 -3.36
CA ASP A 156 0.80 0.97 -3.06
C ASP A 156 -0.62 0.41 -3.06
N THR A 157 -0.69 -0.91 -2.90
CA THR A 157 -1.96 -1.64 -2.78
C THR A 157 -2.06 -2.34 -1.45
N THR A 158 -3.27 -2.31 -0.87
CA THR A 158 -3.70 -3.19 0.21
C THR A 158 -4.83 -4.09 -0.28
N ALA A 159 -4.75 -5.40 -0.03
CA ALA A 159 -5.66 -6.40 -0.57
C ALA A 159 -5.79 -7.62 0.36
N ARG A 160 -6.79 -8.49 0.10
CA ARG A 160 -6.90 -9.79 0.78
C ARG A 160 -6.00 -10.87 0.17
N THR A 161 -5.63 -10.73 -1.11
CA THR A 161 -4.86 -11.75 -1.82
C THR A 161 -3.71 -11.15 -2.62
N VAL A 162 -2.68 -11.96 -2.88
CA VAL A 162 -1.55 -11.58 -3.74
C VAL A 162 -2.02 -11.25 -5.16
N ARG A 163 -2.98 -12.01 -5.69
CA ARG A 163 -3.53 -11.79 -7.04
C ARG A 163 -4.26 -10.46 -7.15
N ASP A 164 -5.03 -10.07 -6.14
CA ASP A 164 -5.72 -8.77 -6.13
C ASP A 164 -4.71 -7.61 -6.02
N ALA A 165 -3.68 -7.75 -5.16
CA ALA A 165 -2.63 -6.73 -5.08
C ALA A 165 -1.89 -6.56 -6.41
N ALA A 166 -1.56 -7.67 -7.07
CA ALA A 166 -0.95 -7.69 -8.39
C ALA A 166 -1.84 -7.04 -9.45
N LEU A 167 -3.15 -7.32 -9.45
CA LEU A 167 -4.13 -6.71 -10.36
C LEU A 167 -4.12 -5.18 -10.23
N MET A 168 -4.24 -4.66 -9.01
CA MET A 168 -4.33 -3.21 -8.80
C MET A 168 -3.02 -2.51 -9.14
N ILE A 169 -1.86 -3.06 -8.74
CA ILE A 169 -0.57 -2.44 -9.08
C ILE A 169 -0.30 -2.52 -10.59
N ASN A 170 -0.77 -3.54 -11.30
CA ASN A 170 -0.71 -3.61 -12.78
C ASN A 170 -1.44 -2.44 -13.44
N VAL A 171 -2.57 -2.02 -12.86
CA VAL A 171 -3.34 -0.87 -13.35
C VAL A 171 -2.68 0.46 -12.99
N MET A 172 -2.17 0.58 -11.76
CA MET A 172 -1.61 1.86 -11.28
C MET A 172 -0.21 2.14 -11.85
N ALA A 173 0.60 1.12 -12.12
CA ALA A 173 2.01 1.26 -12.47
C ALA A 173 2.24 1.81 -13.88
N GLY A 174 3.42 2.40 -14.08
CA GLY A 174 3.94 2.83 -15.38
C GLY A 174 4.30 4.32 -15.44
N PRO A 175 5.08 4.71 -16.46
CA PRO A 175 5.68 6.03 -16.55
C PRO A 175 4.63 7.14 -16.60
N ASP A 176 4.98 8.30 -16.06
CA ASP A 176 4.19 9.53 -16.16
C ASP A 176 5.13 10.73 -16.29
N ARG A 177 4.85 11.61 -17.25
CA ARG A 177 5.60 12.85 -17.48
C ARG A 177 5.48 13.86 -16.33
N LEU A 178 4.43 13.74 -15.51
CA LEU A 178 4.18 14.64 -14.38
C LEU A 178 4.99 14.25 -13.13
N ASP A 179 5.60 13.06 -13.13
CA ASP A 179 6.43 12.57 -12.04
C ASP A 179 7.87 12.35 -12.54
N TYR A 180 8.77 13.26 -12.16
CA TYR A 180 10.19 13.18 -12.53
C TYR A 180 10.93 12.01 -11.85
N THR A 181 10.35 11.42 -10.80
CA THR A 181 10.92 10.30 -10.04
C THR A 181 10.48 8.93 -10.59
N CYS A 182 9.52 8.90 -11.53
CA CYS A 182 8.99 7.65 -12.03
C CYS A 182 10.00 6.84 -12.85
N ILE A 183 9.85 5.51 -12.80
CA ILE A 183 10.56 4.60 -13.67
C ILE A 183 10.04 4.81 -15.10
N LYS A 184 10.95 5.16 -16.01
CA LYS A 184 10.61 5.55 -17.39
C LYS A 184 10.30 4.37 -18.33
N THR A 185 10.56 3.14 -17.89
CA THR A 185 10.29 1.92 -18.64
C THR A 185 8.92 1.33 -18.27
N ALA A 186 8.32 0.59 -19.21
CA ALA A 186 7.07 -0.11 -18.95
C ALA A 186 7.23 -1.08 -17.76
N PRO A 187 6.22 -1.19 -16.88
CA PRO A 187 6.24 -2.18 -15.82
C PRO A 187 6.11 -3.59 -16.41
N PRO A 188 6.64 -4.61 -15.71
CA PRO A 188 6.29 -5.99 -16.02
C PRO A 188 4.80 -6.21 -15.76
N ASP A 189 4.22 -7.22 -16.41
CA ASP A 189 2.85 -7.64 -16.11
C ASP A 189 2.84 -8.47 -14.81
N PHE A 190 2.45 -7.83 -13.71
CA PHE A 190 2.48 -8.43 -12.38
C PHE A 190 1.46 -9.57 -12.23
N LEU A 191 0.35 -9.52 -12.95
CA LEU A 191 -0.65 -10.58 -12.91
C LEU A 191 -0.16 -11.81 -13.66
N LYS A 192 0.38 -11.62 -14.86
CA LYS A 192 0.94 -12.72 -15.65
C LYS A 192 2.13 -13.39 -14.95
N ALA A 193 2.89 -12.64 -14.16
CA ALA A 193 3.97 -13.20 -13.34
C ALA A 193 3.49 -14.25 -12.33
N LEU A 194 2.22 -14.21 -11.91
CA LEU A 194 1.64 -15.18 -10.96
C LEU A 194 1.30 -16.53 -11.60
N ASP A 195 1.21 -16.61 -12.93
CA ASP A 195 0.90 -17.86 -13.63
C ASP A 195 2.14 -18.74 -13.83
N GLY A 196 3.33 -18.20 -13.53
CA GLY A 196 4.60 -18.92 -13.60
C GLY A 196 4.81 -19.87 -12.41
N ARG A 197 5.57 -20.94 -12.63
CA ARG A 197 6.13 -21.75 -11.54
C ARG A 197 7.44 -21.13 -11.09
N LEU A 198 7.63 -21.01 -9.79
CA LEU A 198 8.92 -20.60 -9.24
C LEU A 198 9.92 -21.74 -9.39
N ASN A 199 11.11 -21.42 -9.90
CA ASN A 199 12.27 -22.28 -9.73
C ASN A 199 12.69 -22.30 -8.26
N LYS A 200 13.61 -23.17 -7.88
CA LYS A 200 14.21 -23.13 -6.55
C LYS A 200 14.80 -21.73 -6.30
N LEU A 201 14.30 -21.04 -5.27
CA LEU A 201 14.77 -19.73 -4.84
C LEU A 201 15.79 -19.86 -3.73
N ARG A 202 16.64 -18.84 -3.60
CA ARG A 202 17.45 -18.56 -2.41
C ARG A 202 16.80 -17.40 -1.68
N ILE A 203 16.40 -17.64 -0.44
CA ILE A 203 15.60 -16.71 0.37
C ILE A 203 16.43 -16.35 1.60
N ALA A 204 16.85 -15.09 1.67
CA ALA A 204 17.41 -14.53 2.89
C ALA A 204 16.30 -14.02 3.79
N PHE A 205 16.36 -14.31 5.09
CA PHE A 205 15.48 -13.71 6.10
C PHE A 205 16.27 -13.16 7.28
N SER A 206 15.70 -12.19 7.98
CA SER A 206 16.24 -11.68 9.23
C SER A 206 15.09 -11.21 10.13
N PRO A 207 15.00 -11.71 11.37
CA PRO A 207 13.92 -11.31 12.28
C PRO A 207 14.07 -9.87 12.78
N ASP A 208 15.29 -9.34 12.88
CA ASP A 208 15.60 -8.04 13.51
C ASP A 208 16.44 -7.09 12.63
N LEU A 209 16.74 -7.51 11.39
CA LEU A 209 17.59 -6.80 10.43
C LEU A 209 19.00 -6.45 10.95
N ARG A 210 19.43 -7.04 12.07
CA ARG A 210 20.70 -6.75 12.79
C ARG A 210 20.86 -5.30 13.25
N TYR A 211 19.77 -4.61 13.55
CA TYR A 211 19.79 -3.23 14.09
C TYR A 211 19.31 -3.16 15.55
N ASP A 212 19.55 -4.21 16.34
CA ASP A 212 19.10 -4.32 17.74
C ASP A 212 17.61 -4.03 17.94
N VAL A 213 16.79 -4.33 16.93
CA VAL A 213 15.34 -4.16 16.98
C VAL A 213 14.78 -5.20 17.96
N LYS A 214 14.12 -4.71 19.02
CA LYS A 214 13.42 -5.59 19.96
C LYS A 214 12.14 -6.10 19.31
N VAL A 215 12.16 -7.37 18.92
CA VAL A 215 10.99 -8.09 18.42
C VAL A 215 10.38 -8.89 19.56
N ASP A 216 9.06 -8.82 19.69
CA ASP A 216 8.34 -9.64 20.66
C ASP A 216 8.61 -11.13 20.41
N PRO A 217 8.90 -11.95 21.44
CA PRO A 217 9.21 -13.37 21.27
C PRO A 217 8.14 -14.17 20.51
N GLU A 218 6.85 -13.86 20.71
CA GLU A 218 5.75 -14.56 20.04
C GLU A 218 5.70 -14.21 18.54
N VAL A 219 5.89 -12.93 18.22
CA VAL A 219 6.00 -12.45 16.83
C VAL A 219 7.20 -13.09 16.13
N LYS A 220 8.36 -13.11 16.80
CA LYS A 220 9.57 -13.73 16.26
C LYS A 220 9.36 -15.21 15.96
N SER A 221 8.79 -15.95 16.91
CA SER A 221 8.52 -17.38 16.75
C SER A 221 7.52 -17.66 15.60
N THR A 222 6.47 -16.84 15.48
CA THR A 222 5.48 -16.96 14.41
C THR A 222 6.09 -16.67 13.04
N PHE A 223 6.92 -15.62 12.95
CA PHE A 223 7.64 -15.27 11.73
C PHE A 223 8.61 -16.37 11.30
N GLU A 224 9.42 -16.91 12.21
CA GLU A 224 10.35 -18.01 11.92
C GLU A 224 9.62 -19.28 11.48
N ALA A 225 8.47 -19.60 12.07
CA ALA A 225 7.62 -20.70 11.63
C ALA A 225 7.09 -20.48 10.20
N ALA A 226 6.65 -19.25 9.87
CA ALA A 226 6.19 -18.90 8.53
C ALA A 226 7.32 -18.99 7.48
N VAL A 227 8.55 -18.65 7.86
CA VAL A 227 9.73 -18.76 7.00
C VAL A 227 10.04 -20.22 6.63
N ARG A 228 9.89 -21.16 7.58
CA ARG A 228 10.14 -22.60 7.35
C ARG A 228 9.23 -23.21 6.29
N VAL A 229 8.03 -22.65 6.07
CA VAL A 229 7.13 -23.07 4.99
C VAL A 229 7.84 -23.00 3.62
N PHE A 230 8.75 -22.05 3.42
CA PHE A 230 9.50 -21.98 2.16
C PHE A 230 10.51 -23.13 1.99
N GLU A 231 11.07 -23.64 3.08
CA GLU A 231 11.94 -24.84 3.06
C GLU A 231 11.12 -26.08 2.66
N GLU A 232 9.91 -26.23 3.23
CA GLU A 232 8.97 -27.31 2.89
C GLU A 232 8.53 -27.27 1.42
N LEU A 233 8.44 -26.06 0.85
CA LEU A 233 8.18 -25.84 -0.58
C LEU A 233 9.42 -26.07 -1.47
N GLY A 234 10.55 -26.47 -0.90
CA GLY A 234 11.77 -26.85 -1.62
C GLY A 234 12.73 -25.70 -1.94
N HIS A 235 12.56 -24.53 -1.31
CA HIS A 235 13.46 -23.39 -1.47
C HIS A 235 14.68 -23.50 -0.53
N GLU A 236 15.75 -22.79 -0.87
CA GLU A 236 16.90 -22.61 0.02
C GLU A 236 16.66 -21.36 0.87
N VAL A 237 16.71 -21.52 2.20
CA VAL A 237 16.45 -20.45 3.15
C VAL A 237 17.69 -20.27 4.02
N GLU A 238 18.15 -19.04 4.17
CA GLU A 238 19.28 -18.70 5.03
C GLU A 238 18.99 -17.44 5.85
N GLU A 239 19.46 -17.42 7.10
CA GLU A 239 19.40 -16.22 7.91
C GLU A 239 20.52 -15.26 7.47
N ALA A 240 20.14 -14.12 6.91
CA ALA A 240 21.06 -13.09 6.46
C ALA A 240 20.38 -11.72 6.50
N ALA A 241 21.18 -10.69 6.80
CA ALA A 241 20.73 -9.30 6.78
C ALA A 241 21.68 -8.46 5.90
N PRO A 242 21.18 -7.36 5.30
CA PRO A 242 22.02 -6.43 4.58
C PRO A 242 23.19 -5.93 5.44
N ALA A 243 24.38 -5.83 4.86
CA ALA A 243 25.55 -5.22 5.50
C ALA A 243 25.48 -3.69 5.35
N ILE A 244 24.64 -3.05 6.16
CA ILE A 244 24.49 -1.59 6.21
C ILE A 244 24.80 -1.15 7.64
N ASP A 245 25.75 -0.22 7.81
CA ASP A 245 26.26 0.14 9.14
C ASP A 245 25.25 0.96 9.98
N ALA A 246 24.44 1.80 9.33
CA ALA A 246 23.42 2.60 9.99
C ALA A 246 22.24 2.87 9.04
N PRO A 247 21.03 2.32 9.30
CA PRO A 247 19.87 2.53 8.44
C PRO A 247 19.25 3.91 8.66
N PHE A 248 19.55 4.55 9.80
CA PHE A 248 18.98 5.84 10.22
C PHE A 248 19.62 7.03 9.52
N ALA A 249 20.89 6.93 9.11
CA ALA A 249 21.57 8.03 8.41
C ALA A 249 20.91 8.41 7.07
N ILE A 250 20.17 7.48 6.45
CA ILE A 250 19.40 7.72 5.22
C ILE A 250 18.15 8.58 5.51
N TRP A 251 17.65 8.58 6.75
CA TRP A 251 16.52 9.40 7.20
C TRP A 251 16.96 10.80 7.65
N ASP A 252 18.23 10.99 8.02
CA ASP A 252 18.79 12.26 8.51
C ASP A 252 19.02 13.31 7.40
N VAL A 253 18.63 13.02 6.15
CA VAL A 253 18.78 13.93 4.99
C VAL A 253 17.58 14.87 4.82
N VAL A 254 16.80 15.10 5.89
CA VAL A 254 15.68 16.06 5.93
C VAL A 254 16.01 17.22 6.86
#